data_AF-A0A7K4MJQ3-F1
#
_entry.id   AF-A0A7K4MJQ3-F1
#
_cell.length_a   1.000
_cell.length_b   1.000
_cell.length_c   1.000
_cell.angle_alpha   90.00
_cell.angle_beta   90.00
_cell.angle_gamma   90.00
#
_symmetry.space_group_name_H-M   'P 1'
#
loop_
_entity.id
_entity.type
_entity.pdbx_description
1 polymer ?
#
loop_
_entity_poly.entity_id
_entity_poly.type
_entity_poly.pdbx_seq_one_letter_code
_entity_poly.pdbx_strand_id
1 'polypeptide(L)' 'MGAAKGIMIGIVVLIIIGVVAAASIQIVDAGHRGILLHFSAVDVTNPPLDEGLHFVTPFADSVIQMEVRTLKFVKST' A
#
# COMPACT_ATOMS: atom_id res chain seq x y z
N MET A 1 22.65 -0.04 -32.40
CA MET A 1 22.04 -0.98 -31.44
C MET A 1 21.04 -1.83 -32.22
N GLY A 2 21.17 -3.16 -32.23
CA GLY A 2 20.24 -4.01 -32.98
C GLY A 2 18.82 -3.92 -32.43
N ALA A 3 17.81 -3.95 -33.31
CA ALA A 3 16.39 -3.81 -32.95
C ALA A 3 15.96 -4.71 -31.78
N ALA A 4 16.51 -5.93 -31.70
CA ALA A 4 16.27 -6.87 -30.60
C ALA A 4 16.67 -6.33 -29.22
N LYS A 5 17.78 -5.57 -29.11
CA LYS A 5 18.24 -4.98 -27.84
C LYS A 5 17.32 -3.83 -27.40
N GLY A 6 16.80 -3.05 -28.36
CA GLY A 6 15.85 -1.97 -28.09
C GLY A 6 14.50 -2.49 -27.57
N ILE A 7 13.99 -3.56 -28.20
CA ILE A 7 12.75 -4.23 -27.77
C ILE A 7 12.90 -4.81 -26.36
N MET A 8 14.02 -5.48 -26.08
CA MET A 8 14.32 -6.00 -24.75
C MET A 8 14.32 -4.91 -23.67
N ILE A 9 14.98 -3.78 -23.93
CA ILE A 9 15.00 -2.66 -22.99
C ILE A 9 13.59 -2.09 -22.78
N GLY A 10 12.81 -1.95 -23.86
CA GLY A 10 11.43 -1.47 -23.78
C GLY A 10 10.54 -2.35 -22.90
N ILE A 11 10.66 -3.67 -23.05
CA ILE A 11 9.90 -4.64 -22.23
C ILE A 11 10.28 -4.51 -20.75
N VAL A 12 11.59 -4.43 -20.44
CA VAL A 12 12.07 -4.31 -19.05
C VAL A 12 11.53 -3.04 -18.39
N VAL A 13 11.57 -1.90 -19.09
CA VAL A 13 11.04 -0.64 -18.56
C VAL A 13 9.54 -0.72 -18.31
N LEU A 14 8.78 -1.33 -19.22
CA LEU A 14 7.33 -1.46 -19.09
C LEU A 14 6.96 -2.33 -17.88
N ILE A 15 7.69 -3.42 -17.67
CA ILE A 15 7.50 -4.30 -16.49
C ILE A 15 7.77 -3.52 -15.20
N ILE A 16 8.86 -2.75 -15.13
CA ILE A 16 9.20 -1.96 -13.94
C ILE A 16 8.06 -0.99 -13.60
N ILE A 17 7.55 -0.26 -14.61
CA ILE A 17 6.43 0.67 -14.40
C ILE A 17 5.19 -0.09 -13.91
N GLY A 18 4.88 -1.24 -14.51
CA GLY A 18 3.73 -2.06 -14.09
C GLY A 18 3.83 -2.53 -12.64
N VAL A 19 5.01 -3.00 -12.21
CA VAL A 19 5.23 -3.46 -10.83
C VAL A 19 5.15 -2.30 -9.84
N VAL A 20 5.77 -1.16 -10.15
CA VAL A 20 5.76 0.03 -9.28
C VAL A 20 4.34 0.58 -9.13
N ALA A 21 3.56 0.64 -10.22
CA ALA A 21 2.18 1.11 -10.19
C ALA A 21 1.25 0.14 -9.43
N ALA A 22 1.46 -1.17 -9.55
CA ALA A 22 0.67 -2.15 -8.78
C ALA A 22 0.99 -2.09 -7.28
N ALA A 23 2.26 -1.87 -6.92
CA ALA A 23 2.70 -1.82 -5.53
C ALA A 23 2.32 -0.53 -4.79
N SER A 24 1.99 0.56 -5.50
CA SER A 24 1.66 1.86 -4.90
C SER A 24 0.20 1.98 -4.47
N ILE A 25 -0.67 1.04 -4.84
CA ILE A 25 -2.09 1.10 -4.52
C ILE A 25 -2.34 0.35 -3.21
N GLN A 26 -2.91 1.04 -2.23
CA GLN A 26 -3.38 0.46 -0.97
C GLN A 26 -4.86 0.78 -0.78
N ILE A 27 -5.60 -0.18 -0.25
CA ILE A 27 -7.05 -0.03 -0.03
C ILE A 27 -7.31 -0.22 1.46
N VAL A 28 -8.04 0.72 2.04
CA VAL A 28 -8.52 0.65 3.42
C VAL A 28 -9.99 0.24 3.42
N ASP A 29 -10.27 -0.85 4.11
CA ASP A 29 -11.61 -1.42 4.20
C ASP A 29 -12.53 -0.54 5.06
N ALA A 30 -13.82 -0.55 4.73
CA ALA A 30 -14.84 0.18 5.48
C ALA A 30 -14.83 -0.23 6.98
N GLY A 31 -14.87 0.76 7.88
CA GLY A 31 -14.85 0.52 9.33
C GLY A 31 -13.44 0.21 9.90
N HIS A 32 -12.40 0.42 9.11
CA HIS A 32 -11.01 0.38 9.55
C HIS A 32 -10.32 1.73 9.32
N ARG A 33 -9.21 1.96 10.02
CA ARG A 33 -8.27 3.04 9.75
C ARG A 33 -6.96 2.45 9.27
N GLY A 34 -6.39 3.01 8.22
CA GLY A 34 -5.08 2.61 7.73
C GLY A 34 -3.98 3.31 8.52
N ILE A 35 -3.16 2.56 9.25
CA ILE A 35 -1.96 3.09 9.89
C ILE A 35 -0.80 2.96 8.90
N LEU A 36 -0.27 4.09 8.46
CA LEU A 36 0.89 4.13 7.57
C LEU A 36 2.15 3.76 8.35
N LEU A 37 2.90 2.79 7.83
CA LEU A 37 4.21 2.42 8.28
C LEU A 37 5.23 2.77 7.20
N HIS A 38 6.19 3.62 7.52
CA HIS A 38 7.35 3.90 6.68
C HIS A 38 8.53 3.06 7.15
N PHE A 39 8.98 2.09 6.34
CA PHE A 39 10.02 1.11 6.72
C PHE A 39 9.76 0.44 8.08
N SER A 40 8.52 0.00 8.29
CA SER A 40 8.04 -0.62 9.55
C SER A 40 8.00 0.31 10.76
N ALA A 41 8.27 1.61 10.61
CA ALA A 41 8.05 2.62 11.64
C ALA A 41 6.69 3.31 11.44
N VAL A 42 5.95 3.54 12.51
CA VAL A 42 4.68 4.27 12.45
C VAL A 42 4.94 5.72 12.07
N ASP A 43 4.24 6.21 11.04
CA ASP A 43 4.22 7.64 10.74
C ASP A 43 3.37 8.37 11.80
N VAL A 44 4.03 9.25 12.56
CA VAL A 44 3.41 10.08 13.60
C VAL A 44 3.18 11.51 13.15
N THR A 45 3.62 11.86 11.94
CA THR A 45 3.53 13.23 11.41
C THR A 45 2.20 13.47 10.71
N ASN A 46 1.61 12.42 10.13
CA ASN A 46 0.34 12.46 9.43
C ASN A 46 -0.75 11.69 10.19
N PRO A 47 -2.02 12.11 10.09
CA PRO A 47 -3.13 11.33 10.64
C PRO A 47 -3.27 9.98 9.90
N PRO A 48 -3.84 8.94 10.56
CA PRO A 48 -4.15 7.67 9.92
C PRO A 48 -5.04 7.85 8.70
N LEU A 49 -4.86 6.98 7.70
CA LEU A 49 -5.62 6.97 6.46
C LEU A 49 -7.08 6.59 6.72
N ASP A 50 -7.99 7.35 6.12
CA ASP A 50 -9.41 7.07 6.08
C ASP A 50 -9.73 5.91 5.12
N GLU A 51 -10.97 5.42 5.12
CA GLU A 51 -11.38 4.32 4.24
C GLU A 51 -11.30 4.70 2.75
N GLY A 52 -11.01 3.72 1.90
CA GLY A 52 -10.94 3.91 0.45
C GLY A 52 -9.55 3.68 -0.15
N LEU A 53 -9.37 4.16 -1.39
CA LEU A 53 -8.16 3.94 -2.18
C LEU A 53 -7.14 5.05 -1.90
N HIS A 54 -5.93 4.63 -1.53
CA HIS A 54 -4.80 5.54 -1.28
C HIS A 54 -3.59 5.13 -2.10
N PHE A 55 -2.84 6.14 -2.52
CA PHE A 55 -1.55 5.96 -3.18
C PHE A 55 -0.45 6.16 -2.16
N VAL A 56 0.43 5.16 -2.03
CA VAL A 56 1.56 5.18 -1.11
C VAL A 56 2.86 4.96 -1.86
N THR A 57 3.98 5.24 -1.20
CA THR A 57 5.30 4.99 -1.78
C THR A 57 5.55 3.48 -1.81
N PRO A 58 5.68 2.85 -2.98
CA PRO A 58 5.85 1.41 -3.07
C PRO A 58 7.16 0.97 -2.38
N PHE A 59 7.13 -0.20 -1.74
CA PHE A 59 8.25 -0.84 -1.02
C PHE A 59 8.71 -0.15 0.28
N ALA A 60 8.49 1.16 0.43
CA ALA A 60 8.80 1.89 1.65
C ALA A 60 7.60 1.93 2.61
N ASP A 61 6.40 2.12 2.06
CA ASP A 61 5.18 2.29 2.83
C ASP A 61 4.37 1.00 2.89
N SER A 62 3.80 0.72 4.05
CA SER A 62 2.81 -0.34 4.25
C SER A 62 1.66 0.17 5.11
N VAL A 63 0.46 -0.40 4.93
CA VAL A 63 -0.74 0.04 5.66
C VAL A 63 -1.25 -1.10 6.52
N ILE A 64 -1.35 -0.86 7.83
CA ILE A 64 -2.00 -1.79 8.76
C ILE A 64 -3.43 -1.34 9.01
N GLN A 65 -4.39 -2.24 8.80
CA GLN A 65 -5.81 -1.99 9.05
C GLN A 65 -6.09 -2.11 10.55
N MET A 66 -6.54 -1.02 11.17
CA MET A 66 -7.00 -1.00 12.56
C MET A 66 -8.53 -0.89 12.60
N GLU A 67 -9.20 -1.84 13.24
CA GLU A 67 -10.65 -1.81 13.38
C GLU A 67 -11.08 -0.64 14.29
N VAL A 68 -12.01 0.18 13.79
CA VAL A 68 -12.60 1.31 14.57
C VAL A 68 -14.07 1.09 14.90
N ARG A 69 -14.57 -0.12 14.65
CA ARG A 69 -15.95 -0.50 14.97
C ARG A 69 -16.08 -0.77 16.46
N THR A 70 -17.25 -0.48 17.02
CA THR A 70 -17.56 -0.85 18.40
C THR A 70 -17.67 -2.36 18.51
N LEU A 71 -16.66 -2.97 19.14
CA LEU A 71 -16.63 -4.40 19.42
C LEU A 71 -17.48 -4.72 20.66
N LYS A 72 -18.36 -5.71 20.53
CA LYS A 72 -19.05 -6.30 21.68
C LYS A 72 -18.16 -7.37 22.29
N PHE A 73 -17.56 -7.08 23.45
CA PHE A 73 -16.80 -8.07 24.20
C PHE A 73 -17.77 -9.03 24.91
N VAL A 74 -17.81 -10.29 24.46
CA VAL A 74 -18.47 -11.37 25.20
C VAL A 74 -17.39 -12.09 26.00
N LYS A 75 -17.34 -11.84 27.31
CA LYS A 75 -16.45 -12.55 28.21
C LYS A 75 -16.97 -13.98 28.38
N SER A 76 -16.36 -14.95 27.69
CA SER A 76 -16.56 -16.37 27.98
C SER A 76 -15.91 -16.64 29.34
N THR A 77 -16.73 -16.99 30.33
CA THR A 77 -16.31 -17.35 31.68
C THR A 77 -16.17 -18.86 31.76
#